data_AF-A0A1B6J1D5-F1
#
_entry.id   AF-A0A1B6J1D5-F1
#
_cell.length_a   1.000
_cell.length_b   1.000
_cell.length_c   1.000
_cell.angle_alpha   90.00
_cell.angle_beta   90.00
_cell.angle_gamma   90.00
#
_symmetry.space_group_name_H-M   'P 1'
#
loop_
_entity.id
_entity.type
_entity.pdbx_description
1 polymer ?
#
loop_
_entity_poly.entity_id
_entity_poly.type
_entity_poly.pdbx_seq_one_letter_code
_entity_poly.pdbx_strand_id
1 'polypeptide(L)'
;NPVYLSRVQGLRPDPQRHQFYFTVEPTYGIPIDVGARVQLNMLMQPFSHFSMYKKVPKTVFPVLWVDQRVTITERLARELRMALLLPTVGVVTGCSALITGTVLLINLVLRARRKPSDQEPVKPPGQVALEQSQNQPSSPTIKS
;
A
#
# COMPACT_ATOMS: atom_id res chain seq x y z
N ASN A 1 -3.75 -28.27 -31.99
CA ASN A 1 -3.71 -29.45 -32.87
C ASN A 1 -4.27 -29.05 -34.24
N PRO A 2 -3.45 -28.99 -35.31
CA PRO A 2 -3.78 -28.27 -36.55
C PRO A 2 -4.83 -28.94 -37.47
N VAL A 3 -5.34 -30.11 -37.11
CA VAL A 3 -6.23 -30.92 -37.98
C VAL A 3 -7.68 -30.40 -38.04
N TYR A 4 -8.11 -29.55 -37.10
CA TYR A 4 -9.50 -29.07 -37.04
C TYR A 4 -9.76 -27.77 -37.81
N LEU A 5 -8.73 -26.97 -38.09
CA LEU A 5 -8.86 -25.68 -38.79
C LEU A 5 -8.98 -25.83 -40.32
N SER A 6 -8.60 -26.97 -40.87
CA SER A 6 -8.53 -27.22 -42.32
C SER A 6 -9.84 -27.69 -42.94
N ARG A 7 -10.90 -27.91 -42.16
CA ARG A 7 -12.18 -28.46 -42.65
C ARG A 7 -13.33 -27.45 -42.74
N VAL A 8 -13.10 -26.19 -42.40
CA VAL A 8 -14.17 -25.17 -42.40
C VAL A 8 -13.66 -23.89 -43.06
N GLN A 9 -14.14 -23.61 -44.26
CA GLN A 9 -13.88 -22.35 -44.97
C GLN A 9 -14.81 -21.28 -44.37
N GLY A 10 -14.23 -20.26 -43.71
CA GLY A 10 -15.00 -19.14 -43.13
C GLY A 10 -14.80 -18.88 -41.63
N LEU A 11 -14.06 -19.73 -40.91
CA LEU A 11 -13.65 -19.45 -39.53
C LEU A 11 -12.57 -18.36 -39.52
N ARG A 12 -12.97 -17.12 -39.26
CA ARG A 12 -12.08 -16.06 -38.74
C ARG A 12 -12.19 -16.07 -37.22
N PRO A 13 -11.47 -16.95 -36.49
CA PRO A 13 -11.48 -16.91 -35.04
C PRO A 13 -10.86 -15.59 -34.59
N ASP A 14 -11.68 -14.65 -34.15
CA ASP A 14 -11.21 -13.45 -33.47
C ASP A 14 -10.70 -13.88 -32.09
N PRO A 15 -9.37 -13.85 -31.84
CA PRO A 15 -8.79 -14.30 -30.58
C PRO A 15 -9.27 -13.46 -29.40
N GLN A 16 -9.68 -12.21 -29.64
CA GLN A 16 -10.12 -11.29 -28.58
C GLN A 16 -11.47 -11.68 -27.97
N ARG A 17 -12.29 -12.47 -28.67
CA ARG A 17 -13.64 -12.88 -28.21
C ARG A 17 -13.69 -14.27 -27.59
N HIS A 18 -12.58 -15.02 -27.62
CA HIS A 18 -12.56 -16.44 -27.27
C HIS A 18 -11.46 -16.83 -26.27
N GLN A 19 -10.72 -15.87 -25.73
CA GLN A 19 -9.66 -16.11 -24.76
C GLN A 19 -10.12 -15.75 -23.34
N PHE A 20 -9.77 -16.61 -22.39
CA PHE A 20 -9.82 -16.27 -20.97
C PHE A 20 -8.86 -15.11 -20.71
N TYR A 21 -9.37 -14.00 -20.17
CA TYR A 21 -8.55 -12.85 -19.83
C TYR A 21 -8.87 -12.33 -18.43
N PHE A 22 -7.85 -11.77 -17.80
CA PHE A 22 -7.92 -11.19 -16.47
C PHE A 22 -7.04 -9.95 -16.45
N THR A 23 -7.68 -8.78 -16.50
CA THR A 23 -7.01 -7.49 -16.47
C THR A 23 -6.86 -7.03 -15.04
N VAL A 24 -5.62 -6.77 -14.61
CA VAL A 24 -5.28 -6.51 -13.21
C VAL A 24 -4.76 -5.10 -13.03
N GLU A 25 -5.15 -4.50 -11.91
CA GLU A 25 -4.55 -3.28 -11.41
C GLU A 25 -3.14 -3.56 -10.86
N PRO A 26 -2.10 -2.83 -11.31
CA PRO A 26 -0.70 -3.16 -11.01
C PRO A 26 -0.29 -2.96 -9.54
N THR A 27 -0.94 -2.05 -8.82
CA THR A 27 -0.53 -1.66 -7.45
C THR A 27 -1.00 -2.66 -6.38
N TYR A 28 -2.23 -3.16 -6.52
CA TYR A 28 -2.93 -3.98 -5.52
C TYR A 28 -3.31 -5.37 -6.06
N GLY A 29 -3.08 -5.66 -7.34
CA GLY A 29 -3.40 -6.97 -7.92
C GLY A 29 -4.89 -7.23 -8.08
N ILE A 30 -5.72 -6.18 -8.09
CA ILE A 30 -7.18 -6.31 -8.15
C ILE A 30 -7.64 -6.50 -9.59
N PRO A 31 -8.45 -7.52 -9.92
CA PRO A 31 -9.06 -7.63 -11.24
C PRO A 31 -10.00 -6.47 -11.53
N ILE A 32 -9.77 -5.76 -12.63
CA ILE A 32 -10.68 -4.72 -13.13
C ILE A 32 -11.66 -5.30 -14.15
N ASP A 33 -11.22 -6.23 -14.99
CA ASP A 33 -12.06 -6.91 -15.98
C ASP A 33 -11.66 -8.37 -16.12
N VAL A 34 -12.64 -9.26 -16.03
CA VAL A 34 -12.47 -10.72 -16.12
C VAL A 34 -13.45 -11.27 -17.14
N GLY A 35 -12.94 -11.96 -18.15
CA GLY A 35 -13.76 -12.67 -19.13
C GLY A 35 -13.39 -14.14 -19.19
N ALA A 36 -14.37 -15.01 -19.01
CA ALA A 36 -14.20 -16.46 -19.06
C ALA A 36 -15.32 -17.10 -19.87
N ARG A 37 -14.94 -17.99 -20.79
CA ARG A 37 -15.89 -18.77 -21.60
C ARG A 37 -15.64 -20.26 -21.41
N VAL A 38 -16.66 -20.97 -20.99
CA VAL A 38 -16.60 -22.42 -20.73
C VAL A 38 -17.57 -23.14 -21.65
N GLN A 39 -17.12 -24.24 -22.25
CA GLN A 39 -17.94 -25.09 -23.10
C GLN A 39 -18.10 -26.47 -22.47
N LEU A 40 -19.34 -26.91 -22.27
CA LEU A 40 -19.67 -28.25 -21.85
C LEU A 40 -19.84 -29.14 -23.09
N ASN A 41 -18.98 -30.15 -23.20
CA ASN A 41 -18.98 -31.12 -24.28
C ASN A 41 -19.31 -32.51 -23.75
N MET A 42 -20.29 -33.18 -24.38
CA MET A 42 -20.70 -34.54 -24.03
C MET A 42 -20.25 -35.51 -25.12
N LEU A 43 -19.53 -36.57 -24.74
CA LEU A 43 -19.16 -37.65 -25.64
C LEU A 43 -20.33 -38.62 -25.79
N MET A 44 -20.98 -38.61 -26.96
CA MET A 44 -22.00 -39.60 -27.30
C MET A 44 -21.32 -40.83 -27.89
N GLN A 45 -21.71 -42.01 -27.42
CA GLN A 45 -21.24 -43.30 -27.92
C GLN A 45 -22.42 -44.25 -28.07
N PRO A 46 -22.43 -45.14 -29.06
CA PRO A 46 -23.50 -46.10 -29.21
C PRO A 46 -23.54 -47.03 -27.99
N PHE A 47 -24.72 -47.15 -27.37
CA PHE A 47 -24.93 -47.99 -26.19
C PHE A 47 -25.91 -49.13 -26.50
N SER A 48 -25.46 -50.36 -26.33
CA SER A 48 -26.17 -51.57 -26.80
C SER A 48 -27.45 -51.90 -26.02
N HIS A 49 -27.63 -51.36 -24.81
CA HIS A 49 -28.79 -51.65 -23.96
C HIS A 49 -29.99 -50.71 -24.17
N PHE A 50 -29.82 -49.57 -24.84
CA PHE A 50 -30.92 -48.65 -25.15
C PHE A 50 -31.11 -48.53 -26.67
N SER A 51 -32.28 -48.90 -27.20
CA SER A 51 -32.55 -48.89 -28.65
C SER A 51 -32.40 -47.51 -29.28
N MET A 52 -32.70 -46.43 -28.54
CA MET A 52 -32.51 -45.04 -28.99
C MET A 52 -31.03 -44.66 -29.17
N TYR A 53 -30.11 -45.23 -28.39
CA TYR A 53 -28.68 -44.90 -28.45
C TYR A 53 -27.88 -45.84 -29.38
N LYS A 54 -28.47 -46.91 -29.92
CA LYS A 54 -27.79 -47.86 -30.83
C LYS A 54 -27.34 -47.26 -32.16
N LYS A 55 -28.04 -46.22 -32.65
CA LYS A 55 -27.76 -45.57 -33.95
C LYS A 55 -27.03 -44.24 -33.83
N VAL A 56 -26.67 -43.81 -32.60
CA VAL A 56 -26.01 -42.51 -32.40
C VAL A 56 -24.54 -42.64 -32.78
N PRO A 57 -24.03 -41.81 -33.70
CA PRO A 57 -22.62 -41.85 -34.07
C PRO A 57 -21.75 -41.42 -32.89
N LYS A 58 -20.56 -42.02 -32.76
CA LYS A 58 -19.59 -41.66 -31.74
C LYS A 58 -19.05 -40.26 -32.02
N THR A 59 -19.56 -39.25 -31.33
CA THR A 59 -19.20 -37.85 -31.56
C THR A 59 -19.27 -37.03 -30.28
N VAL A 60 -18.53 -35.92 -30.26
CA VAL A 60 -18.57 -34.95 -29.17
C VAL A 60 -19.65 -33.93 -29.49
N PHE A 61 -20.70 -33.89 -28.67
CA PHE A 61 -21.80 -32.95 -28.81
C PHE A 61 -21.64 -31.79 -27.83
N PRO A 62 -21.58 -30.53 -28.29
CA PRO A 62 -21.59 -29.38 -27.41
C PRO A 62 -22.99 -29.22 -26.80
N VAL A 63 -23.07 -29.26 -25.48
CA VAL A 63 -24.34 -29.14 -24.74
C VAL A 63 -24.63 -27.69 -24.39
N LEU A 64 -23.63 -26.97 -23.87
CA LEU A 64 -23.79 -25.62 -23.35
C LEU A 64 -22.51 -24.80 -23.48
N TRP A 65 -22.69 -23.49 -23.67
CA TRP A 65 -21.63 -22.48 -23.66
C TRP A 65 -21.99 -21.46 -22.59
N VAL A 66 -21.14 -21.31 -21.57
CA VAL A 66 -21.30 -20.30 -20.53
C VAL A 66 -20.28 -19.20 -20.80
N ASP A 67 -20.75 -17.96 -20.92
CA ASP A 67 -19.92 -16.77 -21.03
C ASP A 67 -20.10 -15.93 -19.77
N GLN A 68 -19.03 -15.78 -19.00
CA GLN A 68 -19.02 -15.02 -17.77
C GLN A 68 -18.04 -13.86 -17.92
N ARG A 69 -18.59 -12.65 -17.90
CA ARG A 69 -17.81 -11.42 -17.85
C ARG A 69 -18.13 -10.65 -16.58
N VAL A 70 -17.09 -10.33 -15.81
CA VAL A 70 -17.18 -9.54 -14.59
C VAL A 70 -16.25 -8.35 -14.75
N THR A 71 -16.84 -7.16 -14.87
CA THR A 71 -16.10 -5.91 -14.92
C THR A 71 -16.42 -5.12 -13.65
N ILE A 72 -15.38 -4.72 -12.92
CA ILE A 72 -15.54 -3.86 -11.75
C ILE A 72 -15.76 -2.42 -12.24
N THR A 73 -16.88 -1.82 -11.86
CA THR A 73 -17.14 -0.40 -12.14
C THR A 73 -16.10 0.48 -11.47
N GLU A 74 -15.67 1.55 -12.14
CA GLU A 74 -14.70 2.53 -11.64
C GLU A 74 -14.98 3.02 -10.20
N ARG A 75 -16.27 3.21 -9.87
CA ARG A 75 -16.69 3.58 -8.51
C ARG A 75 -16.32 2.51 -7.47
N LEU A 76 -16.67 1.26 -7.73
CA LEU A 76 -16.38 0.14 -6.83
C LEU A 76 -14.87 -0.09 -6.71
N ALA A 77 -14.13 0.03 -7.82
CA ALA A 77 -12.68 -0.06 -7.81
C ALA A 77 -12.03 1.04 -6.95
N ARG A 78 -12.59 2.26 -6.95
CA ARG A 78 -12.11 3.37 -6.12
C ARG A 78 -12.42 3.15 -4.64
N GLU A 79 -13.64 2.73 -4.33
CA GLU A 79 -14.03 2.40 -2.95
C GLU A 79 -13.15 1.29 -2.37
N LEU A 80 -12.90 0.23 -3.15
CA LEU A 80 -12.03 -0.88 -2.75
C LEU A 80 -10.58 -0.43 -2.54
N ARG A 81 -10.02 0.40 -3.44
CA ARG A 81 -8.69 0.98 -3.25
C ARG A 81 -8.62 1.82 -1.98
N MET A 82 -9.57 2.72 -1.76
CA MET A 82 -9.60 3.56 -0.56
C MET A 82 -9.67 2.71 0.72
N ALA A 83 -10.47 1.65 0.73
CA ALA A 83 -10.54 0.71 1.84
C ALA A 83 -9.20 -0.01 2.09
N LEU A 84 -8.47 -0.38 1.03
CA LEU A 84 -7.15 -1.03 1.12
C LEU A 84 -6.03 -0.06 1.55
N LEU A 85 -6.11 1.22 1.17
CA LEU A 85 -5.16 2.26 1.61
C LEU A 85 -5.34 2.64 3.08
N LEU A 86 -6.57 2.59 3.59
CA LEU A 86 -6.93 3.02 4.95
C LEU A 86 -6.04 2.41 6.06
N PRO A 87 -5.83 1.08 6.13
CA PRO A 87 -4.96 0.49 7.16
C PRO A 87 -3.50 0.93 7.00
N THR A 88 -3.00 1.04 5.76
CA THR A 88 -1.62 1.46 5.49
C THR A 88 -1.37 2.89 5.97
N VAL A 89 -2.27 3.81 5.63
CA VAL A 89 -2.20 5.21 6.09
C VAL A 89 -2.35 5.29 7.61
N GLY A 90 -3.25 4.49 8.20
CA GLY A 90 -3.43 4.43 9.64
C GLY A 90 -2.17 4.00 10.38
N VAL A 91 -1.49 2.95 9.92
CA VAL A 91 -0.23 2.47 10.49
C VAL A 91 0.88 3.51 10.35
N VAL A 92 1.07 4.07 9.15
CA VAL A 92 2.12 5.08 8.91
C VAL A 92 1.90 6.32 9.78
N THR A 93 0.67 6.81 9.83
CA THR A 93 0.31 7.98 10.64
C THR A 93 0.51 7.68 12.13
N GLY A 94 0.04 6.51 12.60
CA GLY A 94 0.22 6.07 13.98
C GLY A 94 1.69 5.96 14.38
N CYS A 95 2.51 5.30 13.57
CA CYS A 95 3.96 5.20 13.80
C CYS A 95 4.62 6.58 13.83
N SER A 96 4.26 7.47 12.89
CA SER A 96 4.81 8.83 12.85
C SER A 96 4.46 9.65 14.10
N ALA A 97 3.23 9.50 14.62
CA ALA A 97 2.78 10.19 15.82
C ALA A 97 3.50 9.67 17.07
N LEU A 98 3.73 8.35 17.18
CA LEU A 98 4.48 7.76 18.28
C LEU A 98 5.95 8.22 18.31
N ILE A 99 6.60 8.25 17.14
CA ILE A 99 7.98 8.72 17.01
C ILE A 99 8.05 10.20 17.42
N THR A 100 7.18 11.03 16.86
CA THR A 100 7.13 12.47 17.16
C THR A 100 6.86 12.72 18.64
N GLY A 101 5.90 11.99 19.23
CA GLY A 101 5.59 12.07 20.66
C GLY A 101 6.79 11.71 21.54
N THR A 102 7.53 10.66 21.19
CA THR A 102 8.70 10.22 21.96
C THR A 102 9.84 11.25 21.87
N VAL A 103 10.09 11.81 20.68
CA VAL A 103 11.10 12.87 20.49
C VAL A 103 10.75 14.13 21.29
N LEU A 104 9.48 14.52 21.33
CA LEU A 104 9.02 15.66 22.12
C LEU A 104 9.18 15.41 23.63
N LEU A 105 8.82 14.22 24.11
CA LEU A 105 9.01 13.83 25.51
C LEU A 105 10.48 13.84 25.92
N ILE A 106 11.37 13.28 25.09
CA ILE A 106 12.82 13.31 25.34
C ILE A 106 13.32 14.75 25.41
N ASN A 107 12.93 15.62 24.47
CA ASN A 107 13.31 17.04 24.49
C ASN A 107 12.83 17.76 25.75
N LEU A 108 11.60 17.48 26.20
CA LEU A 108 11.06 18.06 27.43
C LEU A 108 11.84 17.60 28.66
N VAL A 109 12.17 16.31 28.75
CA VAL A 109 12.98 15.77 29.85
C VAL A 109 14.39 16.36 29.85
N LEU A 110 15.04 16.47 28.67
CA LEU A 110 16.35 17.10 28.56
C LEU A 110 16.32 18.57 28.99
N ARG A 111 15.27 19.33 28.63
CA ARG A 111 15.08 20.71 29.10
C ARG A 111 14.86 20.80 30.60
N ALA A 112 14.05 19.90 31.18
CA ALA A 112 13.82 19.86 32.62
C ALA A 112 15.07 19.44 33.42
N ARG A 113 15.94 18.61 32.83
CA ARG A 113 17.23 18.20 33.42
C ARG A 113 18.32 19.25 33.26
N ARG A 114 18.19 20.21 32.34
CA ARG A 114 19.02 21.43 32.30
C ARG A 114 18.65 22.32 33.49
N LYS A 115 19.20 21.98 34.66
CA LYS A 115 19.21 22.82 35.86
C LYS A 115 19.97 24.12 35.54
N PRO A 116 19.50 25.30 35.98
CA PRO A 116 20.19 26.57 35.74
C PRO A 116 21.51 26.57 36.51
N SER A 117 22.61 26.27 35.82
CA SER A 117 23.96 26.21 36.40
C SER A 117 24.92 27.11 35.63
N ASP A 118 24.44 28.24 35.12
CA ASP A 118 25.26 29.25 34.43
C ASP A 118 25.04 30.68 34.97
N GLN A 119 24.39 30.84 36.13
CA GLN A 119 24.49 32.10 36.88
C GLN A 119 25.64 31.98 37.86
N GLU A 120 26.80 32.49 37.46
CA GLU A 120 27.86 32.84 38.39
C GLU A 120 27.25 33.78 39.46
N PRO A 121 27.42 33.51 40.76
CA PRO A 121 26.80 34.33 41.80
C PRO A 121 27.34 35.75 41.68
N VAL A 122 26.48 36.68 41.25
CA VAL A 122 26.83 38.11 41.19
C VAL A 122 27.22 38.55 42.59
N LYS A 123 28.52 38.80 42.77
CA LYS A 123 29.12 39.24 44.03
C LYS A 123 28.37 40.50 44.50
N PRO A 124 27.90 40.56 45.76
CA PRO A 124 27.09 41.68 46.22
C PRO A 124 27.87 43.01 46.10
N PRO A 125 27.19 44.13 45.76
CA PRO A 125 27.84 45.42 45.48
C PRO A 125 28.83 45.88 46.57
N GLY A 126 28.56 45.53 47.83
CA GLY A 126 29.42 45.86 48.96
C GLY A 126 30.78 45.17 48.94
N GLN A 127 30.90 43.94 48.43
CA GLN A 127 32.19 43.25 48.40
C GLN A 127 33.08 43.73 47.24
N VAL A 128 32.47 44.12 46.12
CA VAL A 128 33.20 44.70 44.98
C VAL A 128 33.76 46.07 45.36
N ALA A 129 32.99 46.87 46.09
CA ALA A 129 33.43 48.18 46.59
C ALA A 129 34.56 48.08 47.63
N LEU A 130 34.51 47.09 48.52
CA LEU A 130 35.56 46.86 49.52
C LEU A 130 36.87 46.37 48.88
N GLU A 131 36.78 45.49 47.88
CA GLU A 131 37.97 44.98 47.18
C GLU A 131 38.63 46.07 46.31
N GLN A 132 37.84 46.94 45.68
CA GLN A 132 38.35 48.10 44.93
C GLN A 132 38.99 49.17 45.82
N SER A 133 38.41 49.42 47.00
CA SER A 133 38.99 50.36 47.98
C SER A 133 40.32 49.86 48.56
N GLN A 134 40.47 48.54 48.69
CA GLN A 134 41.68 47.92 49.24
C GLN A 134 42.82 47.80 48.21
N ASN A 135 42.54 47.91 46.91
CA ASN A 135 43.51 47.74 45.82
C ASN A 135 43.94 49.04 45.14
N GLN A 136 43.63 50.22 45.72
CA GLN A 136 44.00 51.50 45.14
C GLN A 136 45.38 51.97 45.64
N PRO A 137 46.39 52.12 44.76
CA PRO A 137 47.72 52.58 45.18
C PRO A 137 47.67 54.05 45.63
N SER A 138 48.26 54.33 46.80
CA SER A 138 48.34 55.66 47.39
C SER A 138 49.12 56.63 46.48
N SER A 139 48.47 57.72 46.08
CA SER A 139 49.10 58.81 45.33
C SER A 139 50.12 59.57 46.20
N PRO A 140 51.28 59.98 45.66
CA PRO A 140 52.30 60.70 46.42
C PRO A 140 51.86 62.14 46.70
N THR A 141 51.93 62.53 47.98
CA THR A 141 51.70 63.90 48.47
C THR A 141 52.82 64.83 47.99
N ILE A 142 52.48 65.83 47.17
CA ILE A 142 53.34 66.98 46.89
C ILE A 142 53.19 67.96 48.07
N LYS A 143 54.27 68.17 48.82
CA LYS A 143 54.39 69.25 49.81
C LYS A 143 54.76 70.54 49.09
N SER A 144 54.03 71.61 49.37
CA SER A 144 54.46 73.00 49.16
C SER A 144 54.32 73.77 50.47
#